data_AF-A0A8J7DMX6-F1
#
_entry.id   AF-A0A8J7DMX6-F1
#
_cell.length_a   1.000
_cell.length_b   1.000
_cell.length_c   1.000
_cell.angle_alpha   90.00
_cell.angle_beta   90.00
_cell.angle_gamma   90.00
#
_symmetry.space_group_name_H-M   'P 1'
#
loop_
_entity.id
_entity.type
_entity.pdbx_description
1 polymer ?
#
loop_
_entity_poly.entity_id
_entity_poly.type
_entity_poly.pdbx_seq_one_letter_code
_entity_poly.pdbx_strand_id
1 'polypeptide(L)'
;MTSTQAIAPSVSESSNCSSSPGRVQRLPLALLYAAIENFPDGLLILSAAGDILHKNRCASRLMQQFNDRCQPVRALPQRVWNICRTLQTRLSADPDGSLILEEKLSDVSERDIRVRVQWLDPATYATPCFIITLEDCQRSAACTARSEAQRYGFTPRETEVWQLRQSHLTYRQIAARLHISIDTVKKHVTNVNAKRSQAVWGDGVMG
;
A
#
# COMPACT_ATOMS: atom_id res chain seq x y z
N MET A 1 -35.59 -71.08 1.51
CA MET A 1 -34.48 -70.78 0.58
C MET A 1 -34.43 -69.27 0.42
N THR A 2 -33.86 -68.57 1.42
CA THR A 2 -32.46 -68.11 1.53
C THR A 2 -32.12 -66.89 0.67
N SER A 3 -31.65 -65.87 1.38
CA SER A 3 -30.67 -64.84 1.02
C SER A 3 -31.23 -63.47 0.63
N THR A 4 -30.70 -62.32 1.06
CA THR A 4 -29.70 -61.92 2.07
C THR A 4 -29.77 -60.39 2.11
N GLN A 5 -29.60 -59.79 3.28
CA GLN A 5 -29.52 -58.34 3.54
C GLN A 5 -28.46 -57.60 2.72
N ALA A 6 -28.69 -56.31 2.47
CA ALA A 6 -27.63 -55.30 2.45
C ALA A 6 -28.15 -53.97 3.01
N ILE A 7 -27.63 -53.62 4.19
CA ILE A 7 -27.81 -52.37 4.93
C ILE A 7 -26.84 -51.33 4.31
N ALA A 8 -27.35 -50.17 3.90
CA ALA A 8 -26.51 -49.02 3.52
C ALA A 8 -26.45 -48.02 4.69
N PRO A 9 -25.26 -47.48 5.04
CA PRO A 9 -25.10 -46.64 6.20
C PRO A 9 -25.52 -45.20 5.94
N SER A 10 -26.12 -44.61 6.98
CA SER A 10 -26.41 -43.20 7.16
C SER A 10 -25.14 -42.34 7.05
N VAL A 11 -25.09 -41.47 6.05
CA VAL A 11 -24.15 -40.34 6.04
C VAL A 11 -24.87 -39.15 6.65
N SER A 12 -24.47 -38.83 7.88
CA SER A 12 -24.80 -37.60 8.57
C SER A 12 -24.18 -36.42 7.81
N GLU A 13 -24.99 -35.72 7.02
CA GLU A 13 -24.62 -34.40 6.50
C GLU A 13 -24.50 -33.44 7.67
N SER A 14 -23.25 -33.08 7.90
CA SER A 14 -22.84 -32.15 8.93
C SER A 14 -23.43 -30.78 8.63
N SER A 15 -24.22 -30.33 9.59
CA SER A 15 -24.71 -28.98 9.75
C SER A 15 -23.63 -27.90 9.63
N ASN A 16 -23.99 -26.84 8.91
CA ASN A 16 -23.63 -25.43 9.11
C ASN A 16 -22.15 -25.03 9.18
N CYS A 17 -21.70 -24.36 8.12
CA CYS A 17 -20.81 -23.21 8.21
C CYS A 17 -21.21 -22.16 7.16
N SER A 18 -22.40 -21.58 7.29
CA SER A 18 -22.76 -20.34 6.62
C SER A 18 -22.20 -19.17 7.42
N SER A 19 -20.94 -18.80 7.14
CA SER A 19 -20.33 -17.56 7.61
C SER A 19 -21.08 -16.38 6.99
N SER A 20 -21.78 -15.62 7.83
CA SER A 20 -22.43 -14.38 7.42
C SER A 20 -21.34 -13.36 7.06
N PRO A 21 -21.43 -12.66 5.91
CA PRO A 21 -20.51 -11.58 5.59
C PRO A 21 -20.64 -10.50 6.67
N GLY A 22 -19.51 -10.10 7.26
CA GLY A 22 -19.44 -9.15 8.36
C GLY A 22 -20.27 -7.91 8.07
N ARG A 23 -21.16 -7.56 9.01
CA ARG A 23 -22.06 -6.40 8.89
C ARG A 23 -21.24 -5.11 8.83
N VAL A 24 -20.94 -4.63 7.63
CA VAL A 24 -20.31 -3.33 7.42
C VAL A 24 -21.28 -2.26 7.94
N GLN A 25 -20.93 -1.60 9.04
CA GLN A 25 -21.73 -0.51 9.59
C GLN A 25 -21.72 0.67 8.61
N ARG A 26 -22.88 1.30 8.40
CA ARG A 26 -22.98 2.54 7.63
C ARG A 26 -22.35 3.66 8.46
N LEU A 27 -21.14 4.09 8.08
CA LEU A 27 -20.47 5.21 8.73
C LEU A 27 -21.14 6.53 8.31
N PRO A 28 -21.20 7.54 9.20
CA PRO A 28 -21.61 8.88 8.80
C PRO A 28 -20.69 9.43 7.70
N LEU A 29 -21.26 10.09 6.69
CA LEU A 29 -20.49 10.64 5.56
C LEU A 29 -19.39 11.62 6.01
N ALA A 30 -19.64 12.39 7.07
CA ALA A 30 -18.63 13.29 7.65
C ALA A 30 -17.39 12.53 8.16
N LEU A 31 -17.59 11.35 8.75
CA LEU A 31 -16.49 10.51 9.24
C LEU A 31 -15.72 9.89 8.07
N LEU A 32 -16.42 9.45 7.02
CA LEU A 32 -15.78 8.96 5.79
C LEU A 32 -14.94 10.06 5.13
N TYR A 33 -15.49 11.26 4.98
CA TYR A 33 -14.75 12.39 4.43
C TYR A 33 -13.53 12.74 5.28
N ALA A 34 -13.68 12.76 6.61
CA ALA A 34 -12.55 12.96 7.52
C ALA A 34 -11.48 11.86 7.37
N ALA A 35 -11.87 10.60 7.20
CA ALA A 35 -10.93 9.50 6.97
C ALA A 35 -10.18 9.65 5.64
N ILE A 36 -10.88 10.02 4.56
CA ILE A 36 -10.31 10.29 3.23
C ILE A 36 -9.31 11.46 3.29
N GLU A 37 -9.69 12.56 3.96
CA GLU A 37 -8.85 13.76 4.06
C GLU A 37 -7.60 13.56 4.95
N ASN A 38 -7.69 12.68 5.94
CA ASN A 38 -6.59 12.34 6.83
C ASN A 38 -5.84 11.07 6.43
N PHE A 39 -6.16 10.48 5.28
CA PHE A 39 -5.44 9.32 4.76
C PHE A 39 -3.95 9.68 4.58
N PRO A 40 -3.01 8.83 5.05
CA PRO A 40 -1.59 9.18 5.11
C PRO A 40 -0.98 9.38 3.72
N ASP A 41 -1.48 8.64 2.75
CA ASP A 41 -1.09 8.72 1.34
C ASP A 41 -1.99 9.68 0.57
N GLY A 42 -1.50 10.15 -0.57
CA GLY A 42 -2.30 10.95 -1.48
C GLY A 42 -3.38 10.09 -2.11
N LEU A 43 -4.63 10.50 -1.96
CA LEU A 43 -5.76 9.90 -2.67
C LEU A 43 -6.30 10.90 -3.69
N LEU A 44 -6.45 10.43 -4.92
CA LEU A 44 -6.93 11.21 -6.05
C LEU A 44 -7.99 10.38 -6.80
N ILE A 45 -9.11 11.00 -7.12
CA ILE A 45 -10.18 10.39 -7.91
C ILE A 45 -10.29 11.18 -9.21
N LEU A 46 -10.17 10.48 -10.35
CA LEU A 46 -10.28 11.08 -11.67
C LEU A 46 -11.49 10.53 -12.43
N SER A 47 -12.11 11.37 -13.25
CA SER A 47 -13.06 10.90 -14.27
C SER A 47 -12.32 10.05 -15.32
N ALA A 48 -13.06 9.25 -16.09
CA ALA A 48 -12.50 8.56 -17.25
C ALA A 48 -11.84 9.51 -18.28
N ALA A 49 -12.27 10.78 -18.32
CA ALA A 49 -11.69 11.83 -19.17
C ALA A 49 -10.42 12.46 -18.58
N GLY A 50 -10.09 12.17 -17.32
CA GLY A 50 -8.91 12.69 -16.62
C GLY A 50 -9.16 13.92 -15.75
N ASP A 51 -10.41 14.34 -15.59
CA ASP A 51 -10.76 15.45 -14.71
C ASP A 51 -10.62 15.05 -13.25
N ILE A 52 -10.06 15.93 -12.42
CA ILE A 52 -9.95 15.69 -10.98
C ILE A 52 -11.32 15.85 -10.33
N LEU A 53 -11.92 14.74 -9.90
CA LEU A 53 -13.18 14.71 -9.16
C LEU A 53 -12.95 14.95 -7.67
N HIS A 54 -11.87 14.41 -7.12
CA HIS A 54 -11.50 14.59 -5.72
C HIS A 54 -9.99 14.46 -5.53
N LYS A 55 -9.42 15.20 -4.58
CA LYS A 55 -8.06 15.02 -4.09
C LYS A 55 -8.01 15.33 -2.60
N ASN A 56 -7.39 14.45 -1.82
CA ASN A 56 -7.20 14.73 -0.40
C ASN A 56 -6.03 15.72 -0.16
N ARG A 57 -5.86 16.15 1.09
CA ARG A 57 -4.74 17.00 1.51
C ARG A 57 -3.36 16.46 1.13
N CYS A 58 -3.15 15.15 1.27
CA CYS A 58 -1.85 14.54 0.97
C CYS A 58 -1.55 14.56 -0.53
N ALA A 59 -2.53 14.20 -1.38
CA ALA A 59 -2.41 14.25 -2.84
C ALA A 59 -2.16 15.67 -3.32
N SER A 60 -2.85 16.65 -2.74
CA SER A 60 -2.61 18.06 -3.04
C SER A 60 -1.16 18.48 -2.78
N ARG A 61 -0.60 18.05 -1.63
CA ARG A 61 0.80 18.33 -1.27
C ARG A 61 1.78 17.63 -2.21
N LEU A 62 1.56 16.35 -2.50
CA LEU A 62 2.44 15.58 -3.40
C LEU A 62 2.40 16.15 -4.82
N MET A 63 1.22 16.46 -5.36
CA MET A 63 1.08 17.07 -6.69
C MET A 63 1.75 18.45 -6.79
N GLN A 64 1.66 19.27 -5.73
CA GLN A 64 2.38 20.56 -5.66
C GLN A 64 3.90 20.39 -5.66
N GLN A 65 4.39 19.26 -5.14
CA GLN A 65 5.83 18.96 -5.10
C GLN A 65 6.32 18.36 -6.42
N PHE A 66 5.47 17.65 -7.16
CA PHE A 66 5.78 17.09 -8.48
C PHE A 66 5.74 18.09 -9.62
N ASN A 67 4.81 19.03 -9.57
CA ASN A 67 4.75 20.09 -10.55
C ASN A 67 5.85 21.08 -10.17
N ASP A 68 7.02 20.93 -10.78
CA ASP A 68 8.03 22.01 -10.83
C ASP A 68 7.32 23.35 -11.05
N ARG A 69 7.82 24.42 -10.42
CA ARG A 69 7.21 25.75 -10.20
C ARG A 69 6.62 26.48 -11.44
N CYS A 70 6.64 25.86 -12.61
CA CYS A 70 6.27 26.42 -13.91
C CYS A 70 5.08 25.72 -14.60
N GLN A 71 4.49 24.65 -14.04
CA GLN A 71 3.30 24.02 -14.63
C GLN A 71 2.00 24.42 -13.90
N PRO A 72 0.88 24.63 -14.62
CA PRO A 72 -0.37 25.07 -14.01
C PRO A 72 -0.85 24.06 -12.96
N VAL A 73 -1.26 24.59 -11.81
CA VAL A 73 -1.72 23.91 -10.57
C VAL A 73 -2.88 22.90 -10.79
N ARG A 74 -3.42 22.83 -12.00
CA ARG A 74 -4.54 21.97 -12.39
C ARG A 74 -4.14 20.75 -13.22
N ALA A 75 -2.90 20.67 -13.71
CA ALA A 75 -2.47 19.54 -14.52
C ALA A 75 -2.05 18.37 -13.63
N LEU A 76 -2.65 17.20 -13.89
CA LEU A 76 -2.10 15.92 -13.44
C LEU A 76 -0.69 15.78 -14.04
N PRO A 77 0.33 15.36 -13.27
CA PRO A 77 1.63 15.08 -13.87
C PRO A 77 1.46 14.12 -15.03
N GLN A 78 1.96 14.47 -16.21
CA GLN A 78 1.73 13.72 -17.46
C GLN A 78 2.02 12.21 -17.31
N ARG A 79 3.00 11.86 -16.47
CA ARG A 79 3.32 10.48 -16.12
C ARG A 79 2.17 9.73 -15.47
N VAL A 80 1.48 10.32 -14.49
CA VAL A 80 0.32 9.70 -13.84
C VAL A 80 -0.80 9.49 -14.86
N TRP A 81 -1.02 10.46 -15.77
CA TRP A 81 -2.03 10.31 -16.83
C TRP A 81 -1.72 9.17 -17.79
N ASN A 82 -0.44 8.98 -18.12
CA ASN A 82 -0.01 7.89 -18.99
C ASN A 82 -0.28 6.52 -18.36
N ILE A 83 -0.17 6.39 -17.03
CA ILE A 83 -0.54 5.16 -16.32
C ILE A 83 -2.05 4.91 -16.43
N CYS A 84 -2.89 5.93 -16.21
CA CYS A 84 -4.34 5.83 -16.38
C CYS A 84 -4.73 5.40 -17.79
N ARG A 85 -4.14 5.99 -18.83
CA ARG A 85 -4.40 5.59 -20.23
C ARG A 85 -3.96 4.15 -20.52
N THR A 86 -2.81 3.74 -19.99
CA THR A 86 -2.34 2.36 -20.12
C THR A 86 -3.32 1.38 -19.48
N LEU A 87 -3.91 1.75 -18.34
CA LEU A 87 -4.95 0.95 -17.69
C LEU A 87 -6.22 0.87 -18.55
N GLN A 88 -6.69 1.98 -19.12
CA GLN A 88 -7.86 2.01 -20.01
C GLN A 88 -7.69 1.10 -21.24
N THR A 89 -6.52 1.15 -21.87
CA THR A 89 -6.24 0.31 -23.04
C THR A 89 -6.30 -1.17 -22.68
N ARG A 90 -5.81 -1.56 -21.49
CA ARG A 90 -5.86 -2.94 -21.01
C ARG A 90 -7.29 -3.40 -20.69
N LEU A 91 -8.07 -2.55 -20.03
CA LEU A 91 -9.48 -2.83 -19.72
C LEU A 91 -10.36 -2.97 -20.98
N SER A 92 -10.01 -2.25 -22.05
CA SER A 92 -10.70 -2.40 -23.34
C SER A 92 -10.41 -3.74 -24.03
N ALA A 93 -9.29 -4.39 -23.69
CA ALA A 93 -8.89 -5.68 -24.23
C ALA A 93 -9.37 -6.86 -23.35
N ASP A 94 -9.50 -6.65 -22.04
CA ASP A 94 -9.96 -7.65 -21.06
C ASP A 94 -10.73 -6.95 -19.91
N PRO A 95 -12.07 -6.95 -19.93
CA PRO A 95 -12.90 -6.20 -18.98
C PRO A 95 -13.05 -6.84 -17.60
N ASP A 96 -12.74 -8.13 -17.42
CA ASP A 96 -13.17 -8.92 -16.24
C ASP A 96 -12.21 -8.82 -15.03
N GLY A 97 -11.12 -8.05 -15.14
CA GLY A 97 -10.12 -7.90 -14.09
C GLY A 97 -10.24 -6.61 -13.28
N SER A 98 -10.26 -6.72 -11.95
CA SER A 98 -9.86 -5.60 -11.05
C SER A 98 -8.38 -5.29 -11.28
N LEU A 99 -8.09 -4.53 -12.32
CA LEU A 99 -6.74 -4.24 -12.76
C LEU A 99 -6.17 -3.05 -11.98
N ILE A 100 -5.10 -3.30 -11.24
CA ILE A 100 -4.31 -2.27 -10.55
C ILE A 100 -2.97 -2.16 -11.27
N LEU A 101 -2.61 -0.96 -11.69
CA LEU A 101 -1.24 -0.66 -12.15
C LEU A 101 -0.48 0.03 -11.03
N GLU A 102 0.73 -0.47 -10.77
CA GLU A 102 1.68 0.16 -9.85
C GLU A 102 2.92 0.60 -10.63
N GLU A 103 3.28 1.87 -10.48
CA GLU A 103 4.53 2.42 -11.04
C GLU A 103 5.23 3.28 -9.99
N LYS A 104 6.56 3.26 -9.99
CA LYS A 104 7.38 4.10 -9.12
C LYS A 104 7.92 5.27 -9.92
N LEU A 105 7.53 6.49 -9.55
CA LEU A 105 7.98 7.72 -10.14
C LEU A 105 9.11 8.30 -9.28
N SER A 106 10.32 8.35 -9.85
CA SER A 106 11.44 9.07 -9.24
C SER A 106 11.50 10.50 -9.77
N ASP A 107 11.63 11.45 -8.85
CA ASP A 107 11.87 12.87 -9.14
C ASP A 107 13.38 13.21 -9.09
N VAL A 108 13.77 14.36 -9.67
CA VAL A 108 15.14 14.91 -9.67
C VAL A 108 15.69 15.06 -8.24
N SER A 109 14.81 15.21 -7.25
CA SER A 109 15.15 15.27 -5.82
C SER A 109 15.44 13.89 -5.16
N GLU A 110 15.63 12.82 -5.95
CA GLU A 110 15.76 11.42 -5.52
C GLU A 110 14.58 10.91 -4.68
N ARG A 111 13.43 11.61 -4.73
CA ARG A 111 12.22 11.16 -4.08
C ARG A 111 11.53 10.13 -4.95
N ASP A 112 11.10 9.09 -4.29
CA ASP A 112 10.42 7.97 -4.89
C ASP A 112 8.96 8.00 -4.47
N ILE A 113 8.09 8.25 -5.43
CA ILE A 113 6.65 8.20 -5.22
C ILE A 113 6.10 6.98 -5.93
N ARG A 114 5.43 6.12 -5.17
CA ARG A 114 4.69 5.01 -5.75
C ARG A 114 3.29 5.48 -6.12
N VAL A 115 2.92 5.25 -7.38
CA VAL A 115 1.61 5.54 -7.93
C VAL A 115 0.89 4.22 -8.16
N ARG A 116 -0.28 4.08 -7.56
CA ARG A 116 -1.20 2.96 -7.81
C ARG A 116 -2.45 3.50 -8.49
N VAL A 117 -2.84 2.93 -9.61
CA VAL A 117 -4.04 3.31 -10.34
C VAL A 117 -4.96 2.10 -10.42
N GLN A 118 -6.19 2.27 -9.96
CA GLN A 118 -7.25 1.29 -10.03
C GLN A 118 -8.43 1.88 -10.79
N TRP A 119 -9.06 1.06 -11.63
CA TRP A 119 -10.32 1.42 -12.27
C TRP A 119 -11.49 1.01 -11.39
N LEU A 120 -12.44 1.94 -11.21
CA LEU A 120 -13.73 1.65 -10.62
C LEU A 120 -14.76 1.45 -11.73
N ASP A 121 -15.25 0.22 -11.80
CA ASP A 121 -16.20 -0.22 -12.82
C ASP A 121 -17.52 0.58 -12.76
N PRO A 122 -18.00 1.10 -13.89
CA PRO A 122 -19.31 1.75 -13.99
C PRO A 122 -20.49 0.85 -13.61
N ALA A 123 -20.38 -0.49 -13.65
CA ALA A 123 -21.44 -1.38 -13.13
C ALA A 123 -21.67 -1.19 -11.61
N THR A 124 -20.66 -0.71 -10.90
CA THR A 124 -20.70 -0.45 -9.45
C THR A 124 -20.95 1.03 -9.12
N TYR A 125 -20.58 1.96 -10.02
CA TYR A 125 -20.65 3.41 -9.78
C TYR A 125 -21.27 4.14 -10.97
N ALA A 126 -22.13 5.13 -10.72
CA ALA A 126 -22.84 5.88 -11.76
C ALA A 126 -21.92 6.55 -12.80
N THR A 127 -20.65 6.80 -12.47
CA THR A 127 -19.64 7.31 -13.40
C THR A 127 -18.33 6.53 -13.26
N PRO A 128 -17.76 6.03 -14.36
CA PRO A 128 -16.46 5.36 -14.33
C PRO A 128 -15.36 6.32 -13.89
N CYS A 129 -14.49 5.85 -13.01
CA CYS A 129 -13.42 6.69 -12.45
C CYS A 129 -12.16 5.90 -12.13
N PHE A 130 -11.05 6.61 -12.00
CA PHE A 130 -9.82 6.07 -11.45
C PHE A 130 -9.73 6.42 -9.97
N ILE A 131 -9.35 5.45 -9.15
CA ILE A 131 -8.74 5.70 -7.86
C ILE A 131 -7.23 5.66 -8.03
N ILE A 132 -6.57 6.72 -7.59
CA ILE A 132 -5.13 6.87 -7.64
C ILE A 132 -4.61 7.08 -6.24
N THR A 133 -3.68 6.23 -5.82
CA THR A 133 -2.93 6.39 -4.57
C THR A 133 -1.51 6.83 -4.88
N LEU A 134 -1.06 7.88 -4.20
CA LEU A 134 0.27 8.47 -4.28
C LEU A 134 0.97 8.29 -2.93
N GLU A 135 1.96 7.41 -2.86
CA GLU A 135 2.72 7.13 -1.63
C GLU A 135 4.13 7.73 -1.73
N ASP A 136 4.53 8.54 -0.75
CA ASP A 136 5.93 8.93 -0.57
C ASP A 136 6.69 7.79 0.12
N CYS A 137 7.45 7.01 -0.67
CA CYS A 137 8.13 5.81 -0.19
C CYS A 137 9.15 6.12 0.91
N GLN A 138 9.78 7.29 0.89
CA GLN A 138 10.78 7.67 1.90
C GLN A 138 10.10 8.01 3.22
N ARG A 139 9.00 8.77 3.17
CA ARG A 139 8.20 9.11 4.34
C ARG A 139 7.54 7.87 4.95
N SER A 140 7.02 6.98 4.09
CA SER A 140 6.45 5.68 4.49
C SER A 140 7.50 4.84 5.22
N ALA A 141 8.69 4.65 4.63
CA ALA A 141 9.80 3.94 5.25
C ALA A 141 10.25 4.56 6.58
N ALA A 142 10.27 5.90 6.68
CA ALA A 142 10.62 6.59 7.92
C ALA A 142 9.61 6.36 9.05
N CYS A 143 8.31 6.44 8.73
CA CYS A 143 7.24 6.17 9.69
C CYS A 143 7.30 4.72 10.19
N THR A 144 7.45 3.76 9.27
CA THR A 144 7.59 2.33 9.61
C THR A 144 8.82 2.09 10.47
N ALA A 145 9.99 2.60 10.07
CA ALA A 145 11.22 2.44 10.82
C ALA A 145 11.12 3.03 12.24
N ARG A 146 10.46 4.18 12.41
CA ARG A 146 10.24 4.79 13.73
C ARG A 146 9.30 3.96 14.60
N SER A 147 8.21 3.46 14.03
CA SER A 147 7.26 2.59 14.74
C SER A 147 7.94 1.30 15.20
N GLU A 148 8.72 0.67 14.31
CA GLU A 148 9.50 -0.53 14.65
C GLU A 148 10.61 -0.24 15.66
N ALA A 149 11.26 0.91 15.57
CA ALA A 149 12.27 1.32 16.55
C ALA A 149 11.67 1.45 17.96
N GLN A 150 10.46 2.01 18.06
CA GLN A 150 9.73 2.08 19.33
C GLN A 150 9.30 0.69 19.80
N ARG A 151 8.80 -0.16 18.90
CA ARG A 151 8.34 -1.51 19.22
C ARG A 151 9.46 -2.43 19.69
N TYR A 152 10.64 -2.34 19.08
CA TYR A 152 11.73 -3.30 19.26
C TYR A 152 12.98 -2.72 19.95
N GLY A 153 12.93 -1.46 20.38
CA GLY A 153 14.04 -0.80 21.06
C GLY A 153 15.28 -0.61 20.17
N PHE A 154 15.10 -0.15 18.93
CA PHE A 154 16.24 0.20 18.08
C PHE A 154 16.93 1.46 18.61
N THR A 155 18.25 1.50 18.48
CA THR A 155 19.00 2.76 18.68
C THR A 155 18.68 3.75 17.56
N PRO A 156 18.94 5.05 17.73
CA PRO A 156 18.77 6.03 16.66
C PRO A 156 19.52 5.63 15.38
N ARG A 157 20.75 5.12 15.53
CA ARG A 157 21.56 4.71 14.37
C ARG A 157 21.05 3.46 13.67
N GLU A 158 20.55 2.48 14.43
CA GLU A 158 19.87 1.32 13.87
C GLU A 158 18.59 1.74 13.13
N THR A 159 17.85 2.71 13.66
CA THR A 159 16.62 3.26 13.03
C THR A 159 16.94 3.92 11.69
N GLU A 160 17.99 4.72 11.60
CA GLU A 160 18.44 5.35 10.35
C GLU A 160 18.86 4.33 9.29
N VAL A 161 19.69 3.35 9.68
CA VAL A 161 20.10 2.26 8.78
C VAL A 161 18.87 1.47 8.31
N TRP A 162 17.94 1.20 9.22
CA TRP A 162 16.74 0.43 8.93
C TRP A 162 15.78 1.16 8.00
N GLN A 163 15.57 2.47 8.19
CA GLN A 163 14.82 3.31 7.27
C GLN A 163 15.40 3.24 5.85
N LEU A 164 16.71 3.45 5.70
CA LEU A 164 17.34 3.42 4.37
C LEU A 164 17.29 2.02 3.74
N ARG A 165 17.34 0.96 4.55
CA ARG A 165 17.20 -0.41 4.07
C ARG A 165 15.79 -0.70 3.54
N GLN A 166 14.77 -0.19 4.22
CA GLN A 166 13.37 -0.29 3.77
C GLN A 166 13.12 0.49 2.47
N SER A 167 13.87 1.56 2.22
CA SER A 167 13.87 2.28 0.94
C SER A 167 14.63 1.55 -0.19
N HIS A 168 15.00 0.27 0.00
CA HIS A 168 15.72 -0.59 -0.96
C HIS A 168 17.15 -0.15 -1.31
N LEU A 169 17.80 0.69 -0.49
CA LEU A 169 19.22 1.01 -0.71
C LEU A 169 20.12 -0.19 -0.43
N THR A 170 21.20 -0.29 -1.20
CA THR A 170 22.28 -1.26 -0.99
C THR A 170 23.13 -0.87 0.21
N TYR A 171 23.84 -1.83 0.82
CA TYR A 171 24.74 -1.54 1.94
C TYR A 171 25.81 -0.50 1.59
N ARG A 172 26.29 -0.48 0.35
CA ARG A 172 27.25 0.52 -0.13
C ARG A 172 26.63 1.92 -0.17
N GLN A 173 25.40 2.06 -0.67
CA GLN A 173 24.69 3.34 -0.69
C GLN A 173 24.37 3.84 0.72
N ILE A 174 23.96 2.95 1.63
CA ILE A 174 23.71 3.29 3.04
C ILE A 174 25.01 3.75 3.71
N ALA A 175 26.10 3.00 3.54
CA ALA A 175 27.41 3.34 4.08
C ALA A 175 27.87 4.73 3.62
N ALA A 176 27.75 5.02 2.32
CA ALA A 176 28.08 6.31 1.75
C ALA A 176 27.20 7.44 2.34
N ARG A 177 25.88 7.23 2.41
CA ARG A 177 24.92 8.25 2.87
C ARG A 177 25.03 8.55 4.36
N LEU A 178 25.40 7.56 5.15
CA LEU A 178 25.56 7.69 6.60
C LEU A 178 27.01 7.96 7.02
N HIS A 179 27.95 8.02 6.08
CA HIS A 179 29.39 8.19 6.33
C HIS A 179 29.95 7.15 7.32
N ILE A 180 29.61 5.87 7.13
CA ILE A 180 30.09 4.73 7.93
C ILE A 180 30.61 3.62 7.02
N SER A 181 31.32 2.63 7.60
CA SER A 181 31.78 1.48 6.82
C SER A 181 30.61 0.56 6.44
N ILE A 182 30.77 -0.18 5.34
CA ILE A 182 29.82 -1.21 4.92
C ILE A 182 29.63 -2.27 6.02
N ASP A 183 30.68 -2.61 6.77
CA ASP A 183 30.60 -3.60 7.83
C ASP A 183 29.82 -3.09 9.05
N THR A 184 29.91 -1.78 9.35
CA THR A 184 29.05 -1.16 10.36
C THR A 184 27.57 -1.21 9.93
N VAL A 185 27.26 -0.99 8.65
CA VAL A 185 25.89 -1.16 8.13
C VAL A 185 25.40 -2.59 8.32
N LYS A 186 26.20 -3.59 7.93
CA LYS A 186 25.86 -5.01 8.13
C LYS A 186 25.60 -5.31 9.60
N LYS A 187 26.46 -4.83 10.51
CA LYS A 187 26.31 -5.01 11.96
C LYS A 187 24.99 -4.42 12.46
N HIS A 188 24.64 -3.19 12.08
CA HIS A 188 23.36 -2.59 12.46
C HIS A 188 22.17 -3.39 11.93
N VAL A 189 22.20 -3.86 10.68
CA VAL A 189 21.13 -4.69 10.11
C VAL A 189 20.99 -6.02 10.87
N THR A 190 22.10 -6.68 11.20
CA THR A 190 22.09 -7.92 12.01
C THR A 190 21.48 -7.68 13.39
N ASN A 191 21.87 -6.60 14.08
CA ASN A 191 21.31 -6.26 15.38
C ASN A 191 19.81 -5.99 15.31
N VAL A 192 19.35 -5.24 14.30
CA VAL A 192 17.93 -4.97 14.07
C VAL A 192 17.16 -6.28 13.89
N ASN A 193 17.66 -7.17 13.03
CA ASN A 193 17.03 -8.48 12.82
C ASN A 193 16.99 -9.32 14.10
N ALA A 194 18.06 -9.32 14.89
CA ALA A 194 18.09 -10.03 16.18
C ALA A 194 17.02 -9.50 17.14
N LYS A 195 16.90 -8.17 17.30
CA LYS A 195 15.88 -7.54 18.15
C LYS A 195 14.46 -7.86 17.69
N ARG A 196 14.21 -7.87 16.37
CA ARG A 196 12.90 -8.25 15.81
C ARG A 196 12.57 -9.72 16.11
N SER A 197 13.51 -10.63 15.91
CA SER A 197 13.29 -12.06 16.17
C SER A 197 13.05 -12.37 17.65
N GLN A 198 13.75 -11.68 18.56
CA GLN A 198 13.56 -11.84 20.00
C GLN A 198 12.14 -11.44 20.45
N ALA A 199 11.61 -10.35 19.90
CA ALA A 199 10.25 -9.90 20.22
C ALA A 199 9.17 -10.86 19.69
N VAL A 200 9.36 -11.47 18.51
CA VAL A 200 8.41 -12.45 17.95
C VAL A 200 8.34 -13.72 18.82
N TRP A 201 9.43 -14.09 19.50
CA TRP A 201 9.48 -15.29 20.35
C TRP A 201 9.10 -15.00 21.80
N GLY A 202 9.11 -13.73 22.23
CA GLY A 202 8.65 -13.30 23.56
C GLY A 202 7.12 -13.24 23.69
N ASP A 203 6.40 -12.99 22.60
CA ASP A 203 4.92 -12.92 22.58
C ASP A 203 4.23 -14.31 22.53
N GLY A 204 5.00 -15.41 22.44
CA GLY A 204 4.49 -16.78 22.27
C GLY A 204 4.52 -17.69 23.50
N VAL A 205 4.95 -17.20 24.67
CA VAL A 205 5.07 -17.99 25.91
C VAL A 205 4.30 -17.35 27.06
N MET A 206 2.99 -17.18 26.89
CA MET A 206 2.02 -16.96 27.98
C MET A 206 0.62 -17.36 27.50
N GLY A 207 0.44 -18.64 27.18
CA GLY A 207 -0.85 -19.26 26.87
C GLY A 207 -0.91 -20.66 27.46
#